data_AF-A0A2K3PCL7-F1
#
_entry.id   AF-A0A2K3PCL7-F1
#
_cell.length_a   1.000
_cell.length_b   1.000
_cell.length_c   1.000
_cell.angle_alpha   90.00
_cell.angle_beta   90.00
_cell.angle_gamma   90.00
#
_symmetry.space_group_name_H-M   'P 1'
#
loop_
_entity.id
_entity.type
_entity.pdbx_description
1 polymer ?
#
loop_
_entity_poly.entity_id
_entity_poly.type
_entity_poly.pdbx_seq_one_letter_code
_entity_poly.pdbx_strand_id
1 'polypeptide(L)'
;MSCFSLLSSYNIKLHNAHCSVNSDSDPFVIPGFMPQKIEITRSQLPGTFVPLPDLDDYREKMHEAEISSYGIVVNSYEELEQGCAQEYEKVMNKRVYCIVRFGDEKKIGMLVKKSRVVEVIEMCMEGGVDGEKRRCRAKELGNLATKALEVDEGSSYFNISCLIRDIMKHQSA
;
A
#
# COMPACT_ATOMS: atom_id res chain seq x y z
N MET A 1 -6.58 4.16 1.13
CA MET A 1 -7.33 4.82 0.05
C MET A 1 -8.31 5.78 0.69
N SER A 2 -8.18 7.07 0.39
CA SER A 2 -9.13 8.13 0.70
C SER A 2 -9.98 8.47 -0.54
N CYS A 3 -11.05 9.28 -0.39
CA CYS A 3 -11.90 9.68 -1.51
C CYS A 3 -11.09 10.40 -2.59
N PHE A 4 -10.20 11.31 -2.19
CA PHE A 4 -9.32 12.00 -3.12
C PHE A 4 -8.46 11.02 -3.94
N SER A 5 -7.82 10.05 -3.27
CA SER A 5 -6.94 9.08 -3.95
C SER A 5 -7.70 8.15 -4.90
N LEU A 6 -8.93 7.76 -4.55
CA LEU A 6 -9.78 6.88 -5.35
C LEU A 6 -10.30 7.62 -6.59
N LEU A 7 -10.85 8.82 -6.39
CA LEU A 7 -11.34 9.66 -7.48
C LEU A 7 -10.22 10.06 -8.44
N SER A 8 -9.04 10.43 -7.90
CA SER A 8 -7.86 10.73 -8.70
C SER A 8 -7.44 9.53 -9.55
N SER A 9 -7.32 8.35 -8.94
CA SER A 9 -6.94 7.13 -9.66
C SER A 9 -7.94 6.78 -10.75
N TYR A 10 -9.23 6.91 -10.46
CA TYR A 10 -10.31 6.71 -11.43
C TYR A 10 -10.17 7.67 -12.62
N ASN A 11 -10.07 8.98 -12.37
CA ASN A 11 -9.98 9.99 -13.44
C ASN A 11 -8.70 9.82 -14.29
N ILE A 12 -7.57 9.49 -13.67
CA ILE A 12 -6.31 9.26 -14.39
C ILE A 12 -6.43 8.05 -15.33
N LYS A 13 -7.09 6.96 -14.89
CA LYS A 13 -7.35 5.78 -15.72
C LYS A 13 -8.35 6.07 -16.82
N LEU A 14 -9.48 6.69 -16.48
CA LEU A 14 -10.56 7.01 -17.41
C LEU A 14 -10.05 7.85 -18.60
N HIS A 15 -9.20 8.84 -18.32
CA HIS A 15 -8.69 9.77 -19.33
C HIS A 15 -7.30 9.41 -19.86
N ASN A 16 -6.67 8.33 -19.39
CA ASN A 16 -5.28 7.98 -19.68
C ASN A 16 -4.32 9.16 -19.49
N ALA A 17 -4.56 10.01 -18.48
CA ALA A 17 -3.85 11.28 -18.30
C ALA A 17 -2.33 11.09 -18.15
N HIS A 18 -1.93 10.01 -17.47
CA HIS A 18 -0.54 9.62 -17.30
C HIS A 18 0.17 9.25 -18.62
N CYS A 19 -0.56 8.89 -19.68
CA CYS A 19 0.01 8.62 -21.01
C CYS A 19 0.29 9.89 -21.83
N SER A 20 -0.14 11.07 -21.36
CA SER A 20 0.01 12.34 -22.09
C SER A 20 1.43 12.92 -22.09
N VAL A 21 2.30 12.42 -21.20
CA VAL A 21 3.69 12.88 -21.04
C VAL A 21 4.69 11.87 -21.61
N ASN A 22 5.96 12.24 -21.78
CA ASN A 22 6.96 11.34 -22.38
C ASN A 22 7.92 10.74 -21.35
N SER A 23 8.16 11.43 -20.22
CA SER A 23 9.02 10.97 -19.13
C SER A 23 8.23 10.70 -17.84
N ASP A 24 8.77 9.84 -16.98
CA ASP A 24 8.16 9.55 -15.67
C ASP A 24 8.24 10.71 -14.68
N SER A 25 9.12 11.67 -14.96
CA SER A 25 9.32 12.90 -14.17
C SER A 25 8.54 14.09 -14.72
N ASP A 26 7.93 13.96 -15.90
CA ASP A 26 7.14 15.06 -16.48
C ASP A 26 5.81 15.20 -15.73
N PRO A 27 5.42 16.42 -15.32
CA PRO A 27 4.16 16.64 -14.63
C PRO A 27 2.97 16.62 -15.61
N PHE A 28 1.84 16.11 -15.14
CA PHE A 28 0.54 16.19 -15.79
C PHE A 28 -0.57 16.52 -14.78
N VAL A 29 -1.66 17.10 -15.27
CA VAL A 29 -2.79 17.50 -14.43
C VAL A 29 -3.75 16.33 -14.25
N ILE A 30 -4.20 16.11 -13.00
CA ILE A 30 -5.28 15.16 -12.70
C ILE A 30 -6.61 15.74 -13.21
N PRO A 31 -7.32 15.07 -14.12
CA PRO A 31 -8.62 15.55 -14.61
C PRO A 31 -9.70 15.51 -13.52
N GLY A 32 -10.72 16.37 -13.65
CA GLY A 32 -11.95 16.29 -12.85
C GLY A 32 -12.00 17.10 -11.55
N PHE A 33 -10.95 17.86 -11.20
CA PHE A 33 -10.88 18.63 -9.95
C PHE A 33 -11.10 20.15 -10.08
N MET A 34 -11.80 20.64 -11.13
CA MET A 34 -11.99 22.09 -11.31
C MET A 34 -12.73 22.76 -10.13
N PRO A 35 -12.31 23.95 -9.65
CA PRO A 35 -11.24 24.82 -10.17
C PRO A 35 -9.82 24.45 -9.71
N GLN A 36 -9.66 23.46 -8.83
CA GLN A 36 -8.37 23.04 -8.29
C GLN A 36 -7.55 22.30 -9.37
N LYS A 37 -6.33 22.76 -9.61
CA LYS A 37 -5.37 22.08 -10.49
C LYS A 37 -4.38 21.34 -9.62
N ILE A 38 -4.31 20.03 -9.82
CA ILE A 38 -3.39 19.16 -9.11
C ILE A 38 -2.49 18.53 -10.15
N GLU A 39 -1.19 18.79 -10.03
CA GLU A 39 -0.17 18.26 -10.93
C GLU A 39 0.62 17.16 -10.21
N ILE A 40 0.81 16.05 -10.92
CA ILE A 40 1.59 14.90 -10.45
C ILE A 40 2.45 14.34 -11.57
N THR A 41 3.42 13.51 -11.23
CA THR A 41 4.28 12.77 -12.18
C THR A 41 3.91 11.29 -12.20
N ARG A 42 4.36 10.53 -13.21
CA ARG A 42 4.13 9.06 -13.23
C ARG A 42 4.80 8.36 -12.06
N SER A 43 5.97 8.85 -11.64
CA SER A 43 6.70 8.30 -10.49
C SER A 43 5.95 8.44 -9.16
N GLN A 44 4.93 9.31 -9.08
CA GLN A 44 4.06 9.44 -7.91
C GLN A 44 2.82 8.54 -7.97
N LEU A 45 2.59 7.83 -9.09
CA LEU A 45 1.43 6.96 -9.23
C LEU A 45 1.56 5.69 -8.38
N PRO A 46 0.45 5.20 -7.82
CA PRO A 46 0.43 3.92 -7.13
C PRO A 46 0.84 2.76 -8.08
N GLY A 47 1.35 1.67 -7.50
CA GLY A 47 1.72 0.47 -8.26
C GLY A 47 0.59 -0.15 -9.09
N THR A 48 -0.67 0.25 -8.87
CA THR A 48 -1.83 -0.12 -9.71
C THR A 48 -1.77 0.39 -11.14
N PHE A 49 -0.85 1.30 -11.45
CA PHE A 49 -0.58 1.80 -12.80
C PHE A 49 0.60 1.09 -13.47
N VAL A 50 1.29 0.19 -12.75
CA VAL A 50 2.40 -0.61 -13.26
C VAL A 50 1.87 -1.99 -13.65
N PRO A 51 1.99 -2.40 -14.93
CA PRO A 51 1.58 -3.73 -15.39
C PRO A 51 2.37 -4.83 -14.67
N LEU A 52 1.65 -5.78 -14.08
CA LEU A 52 2.20 -6.91 -13.34
C LEU A 52 1.25 -8.11 -13.58
N PRO A 53 1.57 -9.02 -14.53
CA PRO A 53 0.62 -10.01 -15.05
C PRO A 53 -0.15 -10.80 -13.98
N ASP A 54 0.56 -11.34 -12.99
CA ASP A 54 -0.08 -12.13 -11.93
C ASP A 54 -0.99 -11.29 -11.01
N LEU A 55 -0.69 -10.01 -10.83
CA LEU A 55 -1.45 -9.10 -9.97
C LEU A 55 -2.61 -8.43 -10.72
N ASP A 56 -2.52 -8.33 -12.04
CA ASP A 56 -3.54 -7.69 -12.87
C ASP A 56 -4.85 -8.48 -12.85
N ASP A 57 -4.79 -9.81 -12.89
CA ASP A 57 -5.96 -10.69 -12.69
C ASP A 57 -6.66 -10.45 -11.34
N TYR A 58 -5.89 -10.26 -10.27
CA TYR A 58 -6.46 -9.95 -8.95
C TYR A 58 -7.02 -8.54 -8.88
N ARG A 59 -6.37 -7.56 -9.51
CA ARG A 59 -6.85 -6.17 -9.56
C ARG A 59 -8.16 -6.07 -10.32
N GLU A 60 -8.32 -6.81 -11.40
CA GLU A 60 -9.56 -6.88 -12.17
C GLU A 60 -10.69 -7.46 -11.31
N LYS A 61 -10.46 -8.61 -10.66
CA LYS A 61 -11.42 -9.19 -9.71
C LYS A 61 -11.78 -8.25 -8.55
N MET A 62 -10.80 -7.53 -8.01
CA MET A 62 -11.04 -6.52 -6.97
C MET A 62 -11.92 -5.37 -7.51
N HIS A 63 -11.68 -4.93 -8.74
CA HIS A 63 -12.46 -3.88 -9.37
C HIS A 63 -13.89 -4.31 -9.66
N GLU A 64 -14.10 -5.54 -10.15
CA GLU A 64 -15.43 -6.11 -10.35
C GLU A 64 -16.21 -6.23 -9.02
N ALA A 65 -15.54 -6.73 -7.97
CA ALA A 65 -16.12 -6.81 -6.63
C ALA A 65 -16.48 -5.40 -6.11
N GLU A 66 -15.60 -4.42 -6.30
CA GLU A 66 -15.86 -3.03 -5.96
C GLU A 66 -17.06 -2.47 -6.73
N ILE A 67 -17.20 -2.73 -8.03
CA ILE A 67 -18.34 -2.31 -8.87
C ILE A 67 -19.65 -2.96 -8.39
N SER A 68 -19.63 -4.26 -8.12
CA SER A 68 -20.81 -5.05 -7.71
C SER A 68 -21.29 -4.78 -6.29
N SER A 69 -20.47 -4.13 -5.46
CA SER A 69 -20.80 -3.84 -4.06
C SER A 69 -21.98 -2.88 -3.90
N TYR A 70 -22.70 -3.02 -2.79
CA TYR A 70 -23.84 -2.15 -2.43
C TYR A 70 -23.43 -0.69 -2.17
N GLY A 71 -22.21 -0.47 -1.68
CA GLY A 71 -21.69 0.85 -1.32
C GLY A 71 -20.24 0.77 -0.90
N ILE A 72 -19.59 1.93 -0.80
CA ILE A 72 -18.16 2.05 -0.53
C ILE A 72 -17.97 2.63 0.86
N VAL A 73 -17.16 1.98 1.68
CA VAL A 73 -16.78 2.48 3.00
C VAL A 73 -15.34 2.96 2.90
N VAL A 74 -15.09 4.22 3.27
CA VAL A 74 -13.78 4.85 3.07
C VAL A 74 -13.36 5.63 4.32
N ASN A 75 -12.07 5.51 4.65
CA ASN A 75 -11.45 6.32 5.69
C ASN A 75 -11.02 7.66 5.09
N SER A 76 -12.01 8.52 4.84
CA SER A 76 -11.85 9.87 4.32
C SER A 76 -12.63 10.84 5.22
N TYR A 77 -12.22 12.10 5.18
CA TYR A 77 -12.79 13.19 5.97
C TYR A 77 -13.21 14.29 5.01
N GLU A 78 -14.51 14.57 4.96
CA GLU A 78 -15.07 15.59 4.06
C GLU A 78 -14.44 16.96 4.30
N GLU A 79 -14.08 17.25 5.55
CA GLU A 79 -13.45 18.50 5.94
C GLU A 79 -12.06 18.70 5.32
N LEU A 80 -11.36 17.61 5.01
CA LEU A 80 -10.03 17.62 4.39
C LEU A 80 -10.08 17.42 2.87
N GLU A 81 -11.07 16.69 2.38
CA GLU A 81 -11.20 16.28 0.96
C GLU A 81 -12.52 16.79 0.36
N GLN A 82 -12.81 18.07 0.55
CA GLN A 82 -14.09 18.69 0.16
C GLN A 82 -14.49 18.34 -1.28
N GLY A 83 -15.71 17.86 -1.47
CA GLY A 83 -16.25 17.54 -2.79
C GLY A 83 -15.83 16.17 -3.33
N CYS A 84 -14.75 15.57 -2.82
CA CYS A 84 -14.22 14.31 -3.35
C CYS A 84 -15.17 13.14 -3.10
N ALA A 85 -15.80 13.07 -1.93
CA ALA A 85 -16.72 11.98 -1.60
C ALA A 85 -17.98 12.04 -2.48
N GLN A 86 -18.53 13.24 -2.71
CA GLN A 86 -19.73 13.41 -3.52
C GLN A 86 -19.46 13.16 -5.00
N GLU A 87 -18.33 13.64 -5.53
CA GLU A 87 -17.96 13.34 -6.92
C GLU A 87 -17.66 11.86 -7.12
N TYR A 88 -17.02 11.22 -6.15
CA TYR A 88 -16.78 9.78 -6.21
C TYR A 88 -18.07 8.96 -6.12
N GLU A 89 -19.04 9.37 -5.28
CA GLU A 89 -20.39 8.77 -5.23
C GLU A 89 -21.11 8.87 -6.57
N LYS A 90 -21.03 10.01 -7.28
CA LYS A 90 -21.61 10.19 -8.62
C LYS A 90 -20.97 9.27 -9.64
N VAL A 91 -19.63 9.25 -9.69
CA VAL A 91 -18.86 8.44 -10.63
C VAL A 91 -19.14 6.95 -10.44
N MET A 92 -19.17 6.50 -9.19
CA MET A 92 -19.36 5.09 -8.86
C MET A 92 -20.84 4.67 -8.87
N ASN A 93 -21.76 5.63 -9.00
CA ASN A 93 -23.21 5.46 -8.91
C ASN A 93 -23.64 4.62 -7.70
N LYS A 94 -22.98 4.84 -6.56
CA LYS A 94 -23.26 4.13 -5.31
C LYS A 94 -22.85 4.95 -4.09
N ARG A 95 -23.50 4.66 -2.97
CA ARG A 95 -23.29 5.39 -1.70
C ARG A 95 -21.86 5.25 -1.18
N VAL A 96 -21.24 6.38 -0.86
CA VAL A 96 -19.93 6.45 -0.21
C VAL A 96 -20.11 6.84 1.26
N TYR A 97 -19.61 6.00 2.17
CA TYR A 97 -19.71 6.18 3.62
C TYR A 97 -18.33 6.57 4.18
N CYS A 98 -18.16 7.86 4.49
CA CYS A 98 -17.05 8.36 5.28
C CYS A 98 -17.31 8.06 6.76
N ILE A 99 -16.54 7.16 7.37
CA ILE A 99 -16.86 6.56 8.68
C ILE A 99 -16.68 7.54 9.84
N VAL A 100 -15.75 8.48 9.71
CA VAL A 100 -15.33 9.36 10.82
C VAL A 100 -15.36 10.81 10.34
N ARG A 101 -15.94 11.70 11.15
CA ARG A 101 -15.83 13.14 10.94
C ARG A 101 -14.56 13.66 11.59
N PHE A 102 -13.89 14.58 10.92
CA PHE A 102 -12.66 15.17 11.45
C PHE A 102 -12.95 15.93 12.75
N GLY A 103 -12.22 15.63 13.83
CA GLY A 103 -12.43 16.23 15.15
C GLY A 103 -13.47 15.53 16.04
N ASP A 104 -14.26 14.60 15.50
CA ASP A 104 -15.22 13.79 16.25
C ASP A 104 -14.65 12.42 16.66
N GLU A 105 -13.35 12.18 16.47
CA GLU A 105 -12.72 10.87 16.74
C GLU A 105 -12.90 10.46 18.21
N LYS A 106 -12.90 11.45 19.12
CA LYS A 106 -13.10 11.24 20.55
C LYS A 106 -14.52 10.78 20.90
N LYS A 107 -15.52 11.13 20.08
CA LYS A 107 -16.94 10.78 20.31
C LYS A 107 -17.24 9.34 19.89
N ILE A 108 -16.55 8.83 18.87
CA ILE A 108 -16.71 7.46 18.35
C ILE A 108 -16.10 6.41 19.30
N GLY A 109 -15.32 6.84 20.29
CA GLY A 109 -14.65 5.96 21.22
C GLY A 109 -13.37 5.41 20.60
N MET A 110 -12.25 6.09 20.85
CA MET A 110 -10.94 5.57 20.45
C MET A 110 -10.62 4.29 21.22
N LEU A 111 -10.56 3.16 20.50
CA LEU A 111 -10.14 1.87 21.08
C LEU A 111 -8.70 1.93 21.59
N VAL A 112 -7.84 2.67 20.89
CA VAL A 112 -6.42 2.84 21.24
C VAL A 112 -6.16 4.27 21.66
N LYS A 113 -5.74 4.45 22.92
CA LYS A 113 -5.38 5.77 23.46
C LYS A 113 -4.00 6.20 22.97
N LYS A 114 -3.79 7.52 22.78
CA LYS A 114 -2.48 8.11 22.47
C LYS A 114 -1.37 7.61 23.42
N SER A 115 -1.67 7.48 24.71
CA SER A 115 -0.71 6.98 25.72
C SER A 115 -0.18 5.58 25.38
N ARG A 116 -1.04 4.68 24.88
CA ARG A 116 -0.62 3.32 24.51
C ARG A 116 0.26 3.33 23.26
N VAL A 117 -0.04 4.20 22.30
CA VAL A 117 0.79 4.35 21.09
C VAL A 117 2.17 4.89 21.46
N VAL A 118 2.22 5.92 22.31
CA VAL A 118 3.48 6.48 22.83
C VAL A 118 4.27 5.42 23.59
N GLU A 119 3.65 4.68 24.50
CA GLU A 119 4.29 3.58 25.24
C GLU A 119 4.90 2.52 24.29
N VAL A 120 4.16 2.07 23.27
CA VAL A 120 4.68 1.08 22.31
C VAL A 120 5.82 1.64 21.46
N ILE A 121 5.72 2.91 21.06
CA ILE A 121 6.80 3.59 20.34
C ILE A 121 8.04 3.72 21.23
N GLU A 122 7.89 4.17 22.47
CA GLU A 122 8.98 4.28 23.45
C GLU A 122 9.61 2.92 23.70
N MET A 123 8.82 1.87 23.92
CA MET A 123 9.33 0.51 24.04
C MET A 123 10.17 0.09 22.82
N CYS A 124 9.75 0.44 21.61
CA CYS A 124 10.45 0.09 20.38
C CYS A 124 11.67 0.98 20.08
N MET A 125 11.58 2.28 20.38
CA MET A 125 12.53 3.32 19.95
C MET A 125 13.51 3.73 21.04
N GLU A 126 13.12 3.71 22.32
CA GLU A 126 14.00 4.15 23.40
C GLU A 126 15.03 3.07 23.78
N GLY A 127 16.21 3.55 24.17
CA GLY A 127 17.19 2.75 24.87
C GLY A 127 16.62 2.26 26.19
N GLY A 128 16.79 0.98 26.46
CA GLY A 128 16.29 0.32 27.67
C GLY A 128 16.68 -1.15 27.61
N VAL A 129 16.70 -1.83 28.76
CA VAL A 129 17.23 -3.20 28.86
C VAL A 129 16.50 -4.16 27.89
N ASP A 130 15.19 -4.04 27.77
CA ASP A 130 14.41 -4.92 26.89
C ASP A 130 14.48 -4.52 25.41
N GLY A 131 14.60 -3.21 25.12
CA GLY A 131 14.88 -2.72 23.76
C GLY A 131 16.26 -3.19 23.27
N GLU A 132 17.27 -3.14 24.14
CA GLU A 132 18.63 -3.60 23.85
C GLU A 132 18.68 -5.11 23.65
N LYS A 133 18.01 -5.90 24.51
CA LYS A 133 17.86 -7.35 24.29
C LYS A 133 17.26 -7.68 22.94
N ARG A 134 16.22 -6.95 22.50
CA ARG A 134 15.62 -7.13 21.17
C ARG A 134 16.60 -6.80 20.05
N ARG A 135 17.36 -5.70 20.16
CA ARG A 135 18.37 -5.31 19.16
C ARG A 135 19.53 -6.30 19.09
N CYS A 136 20.07 -6.72 20.24
CA CYS A 136 21.10 -7.77 20.32
C CYS A 136 20.61 -9.05 19.65
N ARG A 137 19.41 -9.53 20.02
CA ARG A 137 18.83 -10.74 19.41
C ARG A 137 18.61 -10.58 17.90
N ALA A 138 18.13 -9.44 17.43
CA ALA A 138 17.95 -9.19 16.01
C ALA A 138 19.29 -9.22 15.25
N LYS A 139 20.35 -8.64 15.83
CA LYS A 139 21.71 -8.66 15.26
C LYS A 139 22.31 -10.06 15.23
N GLU A 140 22.14 -10.83 16.30
CA GLU A 140 22.55 -12.23 16.35
C GLU A 140 21.85 -13.07 15.28
N LEU A 141 20.51 -12.98 15.20
CA LEU A 141 19.74 -13.67 14.18
C LEU A 141 20.14 -13.25 12.76
N GLY A 142 20.42 -11.97 12.53
CA GLY A 142 20.93 -11.47 11.27
C GLY A 142 22.28 -12.11 10.89
N ASN A 143 23.22 -12.18 11.84
CA ASN A 143 24.51 -12.84 11.61
C ASN A 143 24.34 -14.34 11.33
N LEU A 144 23.45 -15.02 12.05
CA LEU A 144 23.15 -16.44 11.79
C LEU A 144 22.53 -16.64 10.40
N ALA A 145 21.62 -15.76 9.98
CA ALA A 145 21.01 -15.82 8.65
C ALA A 145 22.05 -15.63 7.54
N THR A 146 22.98 -14.69 7.70
CA THR A 146 24.09 -14.50 6.76
C THR A 146 24.96 -15.76 6.66
N LYS A 147 25.36 -16.34 7.80
CA LYS A 147 26.14 -17.59 7.83
C LYS A 147 25.41 -18.77 7.19
N ALA A 148 24.09 -18.88 7.40
CA ALA A 148 23.30 -19.96 6.82
C ALA A 148 23.27 -19.92 5.29
N LEU A 149 23.56 -18.77 4.67
CA LEU A 149 23.62 -18.55 3.23
C LEU A 149 25.06 -18.53 2.67
N GLU A 150 26.09 -18.73 3.51
CA GLU A 150 27.47 -18.79 3.04
C GLU A 150 27.65 -19.94 2.04
N VAL A 151 28.36 -19.65 0.95
CA VAL A 151 28.60 -20.61 -0.13
C VAL A 151 29.45 -21.76 0.42
N ASP A 152 29.07 -22.99 0.07
CA ASP A 152 29.71 -24.25 0.45
C ASP A 152 29.66 -24.65 1.94
N GLU A 153 29.50 -23.72 2.88
CA GLU A 153 29.42 -23.99 4.33
C GLU A 153 28.02 -23.77 4.93
N GLY A 154 27.19 -22.95 4.27
CA GLY A 154 25.87 -22.56 4.76
C GLY A 154 24.83 -23.66 4.60
N SER A 155 24.10 -23.95 5.69
CA SER A 155 23.05 -24.97 5.68
C SER A 155 21.89 -24.66 4.74
N SER A 156 21.48 -23.38 4.65
CA SER A 156 20.43 -22.95 3.73
C SER A 156 20.92 -22.97 2.28
N TYR A 157 22.17 -22.57 2.04
CA TYR A 157 22.81 -22.70 0.72
C TYR A 157 22.86 -24.16 0.26
N PHE A 158 23.29 -25.07 1.13
CA PHE A 158 23.34 -26.51 0.86
C PHE A 158 21.95 -27.09 0.53
N ASN A 159 20.95 -26.80 1.36
CA ASN A 159 19.58 -27.32 1.16
C ASN A 159 18.98 -26.85 -0.17
N ILE A 160 19.14 -25.57 -0.51
CA ILE A 160 18.67 -25.02 -1.79
C ILE A 160 19.44 -25.64 -2.96
N SER A 161 20.75 -25.82 -2.85
CA SER A 161 21.57 -26.44 -3.89
C SER A 161 21.16 -27.90 -4.14
N CYS A 162 20.85 -28.66 -3.09
CA CYS A 162 20.30 -30.01 -3.22
C CYS A 162 18.95 -30.01 -3.92
N LEU A 163 18.02 -29.12 -3.53
CA LEU A 163 16.72 -28.98 -4.18
C LEU A 163 16.84 -28.66 -5.68
N ILE A 164 17.69 -27.68 -6.04
CA ILE A 164 17.93 -27.31 -7.45
C ILE A 164 18.43 -28.52 -8.24
N ARG A 165 19.40 -29.25 -7.69
CA ARG A 165 19.95 -30.45 -8.34
C ARG A 165 18.89 -31.53 -8.56
N ASP A 166 18.02 -31.75 -7.59
CA ASP A 166 16.95 -32.76 -7.70
C ASP A 166 15.90 -32.37 -8.75
N ILE A 167 15.53 -31.10 -8.84
CA ILE A 167 14.64 -30.59 -9.89
C ILE A 167 15.28 -30.76 -11.28
N MET A 168 16.56 -30.42 -11.43
CA MET A 168 17.28 -30.56 -12.71
C MET A 168 17.34 -32.01 -13.20
N LYS A 169 17.52 -32.96 -12.27
CA LYS A 169 17.49 -34.40 -12.59
C LYS A 169 16.11 -34.86 -13.04
N HIS A 170 15.04 -34.35 -12.44
CA HIS A 170 13.67 -34.72 -12.82
C HIS A 170 13.17 -34.08 -14.12
N GLN A 171 13.76 -32.96 -14.57
CA GLN A 171 13.44 -32.36 -15.87
C GLN A 171 14.21 -32.97 -17.05
N SER A 172 15.27 -33.73 -16.77
CA SER A 172 16.13 -34.37 -17.78
C SER A 172 15.75 -35.84 -18.04
N ALA A 173 14.65 -36.31 -17.47
CA ALA A 173 14.07 -37.65 -17.63
C ALA A 173 12.70 -37.53 -18.31
#